data_AF-A0A7W2PH61-F1
#
_entry.id   AF-A0A7W2PH61-F1
#
_cell.length_a   1.000
_cell.length_b   1.000
_cell.length_c   1.000
_cell.angle_alpha   90.00
_cell.angle_beta   90.00
_cell.angle_gamma   90.00
#
_symmetry.space_group_name_H-M   'P 1'
#
loop_
_entity.id
_entity.type
_entity.pdbx_description
1 polymer ?
#
loop_
_entity_poly.entity_id
_entity_poly.type
_entity_poly.pdbx_seq_one_letter_code
_entity_poly.pdbx_strand_id
1 'polypeptide(L)'
;MSITSDTISSISALLNLSDSQYCIYDIGRRVDKISIEQFEQIEAAQLPYPFPIQGHAMLAIAFWQKQSTSPYLWFVKLPLDERGLLNQGARNHFIAIIVEALGENLTVNPTEQQEALLKKNPYHFTPAQYKLAAINSVLSTSLKQAASKFYAPAQRYLSGVNGWEAWQDLGVQGLSDFAFRLNEANNSEVLTNALSYLPEQVLVPLSSALENVSLPVDVIEQITLRFQQAQASNNTVITIALLRALASSTEHTYSQSLLNNLIINQRLDEDILIIIAGRLWPILSTEKMLFVYLEHLIKDKNKALFSAIFKDLVAIPMIRPVLLQAIRSPKRSPDLAQAIGTLFKP
;
A
#
# COMPACT_ATOMS: atom_id res chain seq x y z
N MET A 1 5.97 25.76 32.18
CA MET A 1 7.40 25.91 31.83
C MET A 1 7.46 25.80 30.33
N SER A 2 7.89 26.85 29.65
CA SER A 2 7.96 26.90 28.19
C SER A 2 9.03 25.91 27.72
N ILE A 3 8.61 24.80 27.13
CA ILE A 3 9.55 23.84 26.53
C ILE A 3 10.09 24.48 25.25
N THR A 4 11.39 24.77 25.25
CA THR A 4 12.11 25.19 24.06
C THR A 4 12.06 24.08 23.02
N SER A 5 11.81 24.44 21.75
CA SER A 5 11.66 23.54 20.60
C SER A 5 12.84 22.58 20.34
N ASP A 6 13.94 22.72 21.08
CA ASP A 6 15.17 21.94 20.96
C ASP A 6 15.08 20.50 21.52
N THR A 7 13.94 20.07 22.08
CA THR A 7 13.84 18.77 22.78
C THR A 7 13.01 17.68 22.08
N ILE A 8 12.20 18.00 21.07
CA ILE A 8 11.37 16.99 20.38
C ILE A 8 12.10 16.45 19.15
N SER A 9 12.71 15.28 19.29
CA SER A 9 13.60 14.70 18.28
C SER A 9 12.92 13.79 17.26
N SER A 10 11.63 13.45 17.43
CA SER A 10 10.88 12.56 16.55
C SER A 10 9.36 12.78 16.63
N ILE A 11 8.62 12.28 15.63
CA ILE A 11 7.15 12.28 15.61
C ILE A 11 6.63 11.39 16.74
N SER A 12 7.27 10.25 17.00
CA SER A 12 6.94 9.40 18.14
C SER A 12 7.09 10.15 19.46
N ALA A 13 8.17 10.92 19.63
CA ALA A 13 8.36 11.75 20.83
C ALA A 13 7.28 12.83 20.95
N LEU A 14 6.90 13.48 19.84
CA LEU A 14 5.82 14.47 19.81
C LEU A 14 4.48 13.87 20.26
N LEU A 15 4.11 12.70 19.71
CA LEU A 15 2.86 12.02 20.04
C LEU A 15 2.85 11.57 21.51
N ASN A 16 3.96 11.03 22.01
CA ASN A 16 4.12 10.61 23.40
C ASN A 16 4.02 11.78 24.39
N LEU A 17 4.62 12.93 24.06
CA LEU A 17 4.53 14.14 24.90
C LEU A 17 3.09 14.65 25.04
N SER A 18 2.25 14.42 24.05
CA SER A 18 0.83 14.78 24.07
C SER A 18 -0.10 13.76 24.75
N ASP A 19 0.45 12.72 25.40
CA ASP A 19 -0.27 11.54 25.94
C ASP A 19 -1.22 10.88 24.92
N SER A 20 -0.88 10.95 23.63
CA SER A 20 -1.69 10.37 22.56
C SER A 20 -1.43 8.87 22.42
N GLN A 21 -2.49 8.10 22.22
CA GLN A 21 -2.40 6.79 21.61
C GLN A 21 -2.30 6.96 20.09
N TYR A 22 -1.54 6.11 19.40
CA TYR A 22 -1.38 6.24 17.95
C TYR A 22 -1.12 4.91 17.23
N CYS A 23 -1.36 4.93 15.92
CA CYS A 23 -1.03 3.88 14.98
C CYS A 23 -0.37 4.49 13.74
N ILE A 24 0.63 3.78 13.20
CA ILE A 24 1.38 4.18 12.02
C ILE A 24 1.10 3.18 10.91
N TYR A 25 0.79 3.68 9.71
CA TYR A 25 0.61 2.87 8.52
C TYR A 25 1.45 3.43 7.37
N ASP A 26 2.09 2.56 6.59
CA ASP A 26 2.42 2.89 5.20
C ASP A 26 1.13 3.00 4.40
N ILE A 27 1.06 3.96 3.50
CA ILE A 27 -0.04 4.14 2.54
C ILE A 27 0.48 4.28 1.10
N GLY A 28 1.77 4.06 0.88
CA GLY A 28 2.43 4.20 -0.42
C GLY A 28 2.08 3.06 -1.35
N ARG A 29 2.53 1.85 -1.03
CA ARG A 29 2.31 0.68 -1.86
C ARG A 29 0.97 0.02 -1.55
N ARG A 30 0.78 -0.40 -0.30
CA ARG A 30 -0.48 -0.92 0.27
C ARG A 30 -0.81 -0.13 1.53
N VAL A 31 -1.82 -0.52 2.28
CA VAL A 31 -2.01 -0.07 3.66
C VAL A 31 -1.43 -1.14 4.58
N ASP A 32 -0.21 -0.90 5.05
CA ASP A 32 0.54 -1.84 5.89
C ASP A 32 0.87 -1.18 7.23
N LYS A 33 0.56 -1.86 8.34
CA LYS A 33 0.86 -1.34 9.68
C LYS A 33 2.36 -1.37 9.94
N ILE A 34 2.90 -0.27 10.44
CA ILE A 34 4.27 -0.17 10.95
C ILE A 34 4.16 -0.20 12.48
N SER A 35 4.82 -1.16 13.13
CA SER A 35 4.86 -1.21 14.60
C SER A 35 5.56 0.04 15.16
N ILE A 36 5.21 0.44 16.37
CA ILE A 36 5.79 1.62 17.02
C ILE A 36 7.32 1.49 17.09
N GLU A 37 7.81 0.32 17.51
CA GLU A 37 9.24 0.05 17.65
C GLU A 37 9.99 0.16 16.32
N GLN A 38 9.40 -0.39 15.24
CA GLN A 38 9.96 -0.26 13.89
C GLN A 38 9.95 1.20 13.43
N PHE A 39 8.88 1.95 13.70
CA PHE A 39 8.79 3.35 13.32
C PHE A 39 9.83 4.21 14.06
N GLU A 40 10.04 4.00 15.35
CA GLU A 40 11.08 4.67 16.13
C GLU A 40 12.48 4.43 15.56
N GLN A 41 12.80 3.21 15.13
CA GLN A 41 14.07 2.87 14.46
C GLN A 41 14.20 3.56 13.08
N ILE A 42 13.10 3.66 12.33
CA ILE A 42 13.06 4.40 11.05
C ILE A 42 13.34 5.88 11.30
N GLU A 43 12.67 6.47 12.30
CA GLU A 43 12.91 7.87 12.67
C GLU A 43 14.36 8.09 13.11
N ALA A 44 14.94 7.18 13.89
CA ALA A 44 16.34 7.25 14.30
C ALA A 44 17.34 7.01 13.14
N ALA A 45 16.88 6.79 11.90
CA ALA A 45 17.67 6.40 10.74
C ALA A 45 18.54 5.14 10.98
N GLN A 46 18.05 4.24 11.83
CA GLN A 46 18.69 2.95 12.14
C GLN A 46 18.19 1.84 11.21
N LEU A 47 16.95 1.98 10.71
CA LEU A 47 16.31 1.03 9.80
C LEU A 47 15.85 1.75 8.52
N PRO A 48 16.08 1.18 7.33
CA PRO A 48 15.51 1.72 6.10
C PRO A 48 13.98 1.58 6.12
N TYR A 49 13.29 2.54 5.50
CA TYR A 49 11.85 2.50 5.35
C TYR A 49 11.43 1.25 4.55
N PRO A 50 10.44 0.46 5.00
CA PRO A 50 10.16 -0.85 4.43
C PRO A 50 9.51 -0.80 3.04
N PHE A 51 8.72 0.23 2.74
CA PHE A 51 7.89 0.28 1.53
C PHE A 51 8.05 1.59 0.74
N PRO A 52 9.29 1.96 0.36
CA PRO A 52 9.53 3.24 -0.30
C PRO A 52 8.80 3.29 -1.64
N ILE A 53 8.28 4.47 -1.97
CA ILE A 53 7.69 4.75 -3.29
C ILE A 53 8.21 6.09 -3.79
N GLN A 54 8.81 6.10 -4.98
CA GLN A 54 9.37 7.31 -5.60
C GLN A 54 10.32 8.10 -4.66
N GLY A 55 11.13 7.41 -3.86
CA GLY A 55 12.08 8.03 -2.93
C GLY A 55 11.45 8.64 -1.67
N HIS A 56 10.23 8.28 -1.32
CA HIS A 56 9.53 8.81 -0.15
C HIS A 56 8.95 7.71 0.74
N ALA A 57 8.85 8.00 2.04
CA ALA A 57 7.94 7.36 2.97
C ALA A 57 6.57 8.04 2.88
N MET A 58 5.52 7.24 2.69
CA MET A 58 4.14 7.71 2.61
C MET A 58 3.39 7.18 3.82
N LEU A 59 3.17 8.03 4.81
CA LEU A 59 2.66 7.64 6.13
C LEU A 59 1.23 8.13 6.33
N ALA A 60 0.42 7.29 6.96
CA ALA A 60 -0.80 7.69 7.65
C ALA A 60 -0.60 7.49 9.16
N ILE A 61 -0.72 8.57 9.91
CA ILE A 61 -0.51 8.62 11.36
C ILE A 61 -1.87 8.91 11.97
N ALA A 62 -2.43 7.91 12.65
CA ALA A 62 -3.69 8.05 13.36
C ALA A 62 -3.40 8.19 14.85
N PHE A 63 -3.97 9.20 15.51
CA PHE A 63 -3.73 9.42 16.94
C PHE A 63 -4.97 9.98 17.66
N TRP A 64 -5.12 9.66 18.94
CA TRP A 64 -6.27 10.06 19.76
C TRP A 64 -5.90 10.12 21.24
N GLN A 65 -6.70 10.86 22.01
CA GLN A 65 -6.64 10.85 23.47
C GLN A 65 -7.40 9.65 24.02
N LYS A 66 -6.99 9.09 25.17
CA LYS A 66 -7.66 7.93 25.80
C LYS A 66 -9.17 8.11 26.01
N GLN A 67 -9.63 9.36 26.18
CA GLN A 67 -11.04 9.70 26.43
C GLN A 67 -11.83 9.96 25.13
N SER A 68 -11.15 10.11 23.99
CA SER A 68 -11.76 10.34 22.69
C SER A 68 -11.80 9.05 21.87
N THR A 69 -12.93 8.77 21.24
CA THR A 69 -13.07 7.62 20.34
C THR A 69 -12.71 7.96 18.90
N SER A 70 -12.59 9.24 18.53
CA SER A 70 -12.38 9.64 17.14
C SER A 70 -10.90 9.98 16.90
N PRO A 71 -10.19 9.22 16.06
CA PRO A 71 -8.79 9.50 15.75
C PRO A 71 -8.64 10.70 14.81
N TYR A 72 -7.63 11.51 15.09
CA TYR A 72 -7.08 12.47 14.14
C TYR A 72 -6.18 11.72 13.14
N LEU A 73 -6.14 12.23 11.91
CA LEU A 73 -5.38 11.63 10.81
C LEU A 73 -4.41 12.64 10.21
N TRP A 74 -3.13 12.29 10.20
CA TRP A 74 -2.11 12.98 9.42
C TRP A 74 -1.63 12.08 8.29
N PHE A 75 -1.65 12.63 7.08
CA PHE A 75 -1.00 12.04 5.93
C PHE A 75 0.30 12.77 5.67
N VAL A 76 1.43 12.08 5.81
CA VAL A 76 2.77 12.67 5.80
C VAL A 76 3.64 12.00 4.75
N LYS A 77 4.24 12.81 3.87
CA LYS A 77 5.20 12.41 2.85
C LYS A 77 6.57 12.92 3.23
N LEU A 78 7.48 12.01 3.58
CA LEU A 78 8.85 12.36 3.99
C LEU A 78 9.86 11.79 2.99
N PRO A 79 10.88 12.57 2.57
CA PRO A 79 11.89 12.09 1.65
C PRO A 79 12.81 11.06 2.32
N LEU A 80 13.29 10.11 1.51
CA LEU A 80 14.27 9.10 1.88
C LEU A 80 15.61 9.38 1.17
N ASP A 81 16.71 8.95 1.77
CA ASP A 81 18.03 8.97 1.12
C ASP A 81 18.25 7.74 0.22
N GLU A 82 19.41 7.65 -0.43
CA GLU A 82 19.79 6.53 -1.32
C GLU A 82 19.96 5.18 -0.59
N ARG A 83 20.06 5.21 0.74
CA ARG A 83 20.07 4.02 1.60
C ARG A 83 18.65 3.62 2.02
N GLY A 84 17.65 4.43 1.69
CA GLY A 84 16.26 4.26 2.11
C GLY A 84 16.00 4.74 3.54
N LEU A 85 16.93 5.49 4.15
CA LEU A 85 16.78 6.05 5.49
C LEU A 85 15.98 7.35 5.43
N LEU A 86 15.21 7.61 6.49
CA LEU A 86 14.39 8.81 6.60
C LEU A 86 15.27 10.07 6.67
N ASN A 87 14.94 11.09 5.87
CA ASN A 87 15.62 12.37 5.96
C ASN A 87 15.26 13.08 7.29
N GLN A 88 16.20 13.09 8.23
CA GLN A 88 15.99 13.65 9.57
C GLN A 88 15.71 15.17 9.55
N GLY A 89 16.32 15.92 8.64
CA GLY A 89 16.06 17.35 8.49
C GLY A 89 14.62 17.65 8.10
N ALA A 90 14.09 16.92 7.12
CA ALA A 90 12.69 17.03 6.70
C ALA A 90 11.72 16.63 7.82
N ARG A 91 12.01 15.53 8.54
CA ARG A 91 11.21 15.13 9.71
C ARG A 91 11.23 16.19 10.81
N ASN A 92 12.38 16.75 11.13
CA ASN A 92 12.49 17.78 12.18
C ASN A 92 11.75 19.06 11.79
N HIS A 93 11.82 19.46 10.52
CA HIS A 93 11.06 20.60 10.02
C HIS A 93 9.54 20.34 10.05
N PHE A 94 9.09 19.12 9.72
CA PHE A 94 7.69 18.72 9.91
C PHE A 94 7.25 18.92 11.37
N ILE A 95 8.01 18.39 12.33
CA ILE A 95 7.73 18.49 13.77
C ILE A 95 7.69 19.96 14.21
N ALA A 96 8.65 20.78 13.79
CA ALA A 96 8.72 22.19 14.15
C ALA A 96 7.44 22.95 13.74
N ILE A 97 6.94 22.72 12.52
CA ILE A 97 5.68 23.32 12.05
C ILE A 97 4.48 22.86 12.90
N ILE A 98 4.42 21.57 13.25
CA ILE A 98 3.33 21.04 14.08
C ILE A 98 3.37 21.65 15.48
N VAL A 99 4.54 21.74 16.10
CA VAL A 99 4.73 22.33 17.44
C VAL A 99 4.37 23.81 17.43
N GLU A 100 4.79 24.55 16.40
CA GLU A 100 4.40 25.96 16.22
C GLU A 100 2.89 26.12 16.06
N ALA A 101 2.24 25.22 15.33
CA ALA A 101 0.80 25.28 15.09
C ALA A 101 -0.04 24.83 16.28
N LEU A 102 0.31 23.75 16.97
CA LEU A 102 -0.58 23.08 17.94
C LEU A 102 -0.06 23.09 19.39
N GLY A 103 1.20 23.46 19.61
CA GLY A 103 1.81 23.43 20.94
C GLY A 103 1.85 22.02 21.54
N GLU A 104 1.65 21.91 22.85
CA GLU A 104 1.75 20.65 23.61
C GLU A 104 0.52 19.73 23.46
N ASN A 105 -0.65 20.27 23.07
CA ASN A 105 -1.88 19.48 22.93
C ASN A 105 -2.32 19.38 21.46
N LEU A 106 -2.00 18.26 20.84
CA LEU A 106 -2.26 17.96 19.43
C LEU A 106 -3.74 17.71 19.09
N THR A 107 -4.60 17.62 20.11
CA THR A 107 -6.02 17.27 19.95
C THR A 107 -6.98 18.44 20.18
N VAL A 108 -6.45 19.64 20.40
CA VAL A 108 -7.28 20.85 20.44
C VAL A 108 -7.66 21.23 19.01
N ASN A 109 -8.90 21.69 18.81
CA ASN A 109 -9.30 22.26 17.54
C ASN A 109 -8.45 23.51 17.26
N PRO A 110 -7.63 23.52 16.19
CA PRO A 110 -6.81 24.66 15.86
C PRO A 110 -7.66 25.90 15.57
N THR A 111 -7.13 27.07 15.89
CA THR A 111 -7.65 28.35 15.38
C THR A 111 -7.46 28.44 13.86
N GLU A 112 -8.16 29.34 13.18
CA GLU A 112 -8.04 29.52 11.73
C GLU A 112 -6.60 29.76 11.27
N GLN A 113 -5.81 30.50 12.07
CA GLN A 113 -4.39 30.75 11.78
C GLN A 113 -3.55 29.47 11.90
N GLN A 114 -3.81 28.65 12.91
CA GLN A 114 -3.14 27.37 13.12
C GLN A 114 -3.53 26.37 12.03
N GLU A 115 -4.80 26.32 11.62
CA GLU A 115 -5.22 25.53 10.46
C GLU A 115 -4.50 25.95 9.18
N ALA A 116 -4.37 27.25 8.94
CA ALA A 116 -3.67 27.77 7.77
C ALA A 116 -2.19 27.37 7.78
N LEU A 117 -1.53 27.36 8.95
CA LEU A 117 -0.15 26.90 9.10
C LEU A 117 -0.03 25.39 8.82
N LEU A 118 -0.92 24.57 9.39
CA LEU A 118 -0.97 23.13 9.14
C LEU A 118 -1.20 22.82 7.65
N LYS A 119 -2.15 23.50 7.00
CA LYS A 119 -2.43 23.33 5.56
C LYS A 119 -1.24 23.70 4.66
N LYS A 120 -0.35 24.59 5.12
CA LYS A 120 0.87 24.99 4.41
C LYS A 120 2.07 24.08 4.66
N ASN A 121 1.96 23.11 5.57
CA ASN A 121 3.04 22.18 5.86
C ASN A 121 3.40 21.37 4.59
N PRO A 122 4.62 21.49 4.05
CA PRO A 122 4.98 20.93 2.74
C PRO A 122 5.05 19.39 2.74
N TYR A 123 4.98 18.76 3.91
CA TYR A 123 5.01 17.31 4.06
C TYR A 123 3.60 16.69 4.07
N HIS A 124 2.54 17.48 4.13
CA HIS A 124 1.18 16.94 3.99
C HIS A 124 0.85 16.65 2.53
N PHE A 125 0.06 15.59 2.34
CA PHE A 125 -0.53 15.27 1.04
C PHE A 125 -1.96 14.78 1.22
N THR A 126 -2.77 14.91 0.17
CA THR A 126 -4.12 14.32 0.15
C THR A 126 -4.04 12.94 -0.49
N PRO A 127 -4.36 11.85 0.24
CA PRO A 127 -4.37 10.52 -0.34
C PRO A 127 -5.51 10.37 -1.36
N ALA A 128 -5.35 9.45 -2.31
CA ALA A 128 -6.44 9.05 -3.18
C ALA A 128 -7.61 8.46 -2.37
N GLN A 129 -8.84 8.58 -2.88
CA GLN A 129 -10.04 8.20 -2.13
C GLN A 129 -10.04 6.74 -1.66
N TYR A 130 -9.54 5.81 -2.48
CA TYR A 130 -9.45 4.39 -2.10
C TYR A 130 -8.45 4.14 -0.95
N LYS A 131 -7.36 4.92 -0.88
CA LYS A 131 -6.39 4.86 0.22
C LYS A 131 -6.99 5.43 1.51
N LEU A 132 -7.72 6.55 1.41
CA LEU A 132 -8.45 7.12 2.54
C LEU A 132 -9.50 6.12 3.07
N ALA A 133 -10.23 5.47 2.17
CA ALA A 133 -11.21 4.45 2.53
C ALA A 133 -10.56 3.26 3.26
N ALA A 134 -9.42 2.78 2.77
CA ALA A 134 -8.65 1.72 3.43
C ALA A 134 -8.17 2.12 4.82
N ILE A 135 -7.68 3.36 5.01
CA ILE A 135 -7.27 3.87 6.34
C ILE A 135 -8.46 3.95 7.30
N ASN A 136 -9.60 4.48 6.86
CA ASN A 136 -10.81 4.52 7.70
C ASN A 136 -11.26 3.10 8.09
N SER A 137 -11.20 2.17 7.14
CA SER A 137 -11.62 0.78 7.35
C SER A 137 -10.70 0.05 8.33
N VAL A 138 -9.37 0.16 8.15
CA VAL A 138 -8.38 -0.48 9.04
C VAL A 138 -8.42 0.12 10.45
N LEU A 139 -8.66 1.43 10.58
CA LEU A 139 -8.80 2.07 11.88
C LEU A 139 -10.07 1.62 12.59
N SER A 140 -11.21 1.66 11.91
CA SER A 140 -12.46 1.25 12.54
C SER A 140 -12.41 -0.22 13.00
N THR A 141 -11.83 -1.11 12.21
CA THR A 141 -11.69 -2.53 12.57
C THR A 141 -10.67 -2.74 13.69
N SER A 142 -9.47 -2.16 13.59
CA SER A 142 -8.43 -2.31 14.62
C SER A 142 -8.81 -1.70 15.97
N LEU A 143 -9.61 -0.63 15.97
CA LEU A 143 -10.13 0.03 17.17
C LEU A 143 -11.49 -0.53 17.63
N LYS A 144 -11.98 -1.60 17.00
CA LYS A 144 -13.28 -2.25 17.30
C LYS A 144 -14.46 -1.27 17.28
N GLN A 145 -14.41 -0.30 16.37
CA GLN A 145 -15.48 0.67 16.14
C GLN A 145 -16.50 0.10 15.15
N ALA A 146 -17.69 0.72 15.14
CA ALA A 146 -18.71 0.42 14.14
C ALA A 146 -18.18 0.73 12.72
N ALA A 147 -18.63 -0.05 11.74
CA ALA A 147 -18.37 0.22 10.34
C ALA A 147 -19.01 1.55 9.91
N SER A 148 -18.58 2.12 8.78
CA SER A 148 -19.24 3.32 8.28
C SER A 148 -20.68 3.02 7.85
N LYS A 149 -21.48 4.07 7.67
CA LYS A 149 -22.84 3.97 7.12
C LYS A 149 -22.90 3.32 5.73
N PHE A 150 -21.77 3.20 5.02
CA PHE A 150 -21.70 2.61 3.68
C PHE A 150 -21.48 1.10 3.68
N TYR A 151 -21.13 0.50 4.83
CA TYR A 151 -20.86 -0.94 4.94
C TYR A 151 -22.10 -1.80 4.66
N ALA A 152 -23.22 -1.55 5.34
CA ALA A 152 -24.42 -2.37 5.20
C ALA A 152 -24.98 -2.38 3.75
N PRO A 153 -25.05 -1.24 3.03
CA PRO A 153 -25.38 -1.25 1.60
C PRO A 153 -24.41 -2.09 0.75
N ALA A 154 -23.10 -2.00 1.00
CA ALA A 154 -22.10 -2.77 0.26
C ALA A 154 -22.24 -4.28 0.51
N GLN A 155 -22.39 -4.69 1.77
CA GLN A 155 -22.60 -6.08 2.14
C GLN A 155 -23.88 -6.65 1.49
N ARG A 156 -24.97 -5.86 1.49
CA ARG A 156 -26.23 -6.26 0.85
C ARG A 156 -26.12 -6.37 -0.68
N TYR A 157 -25.36 -5.49 -1.31
CA TYR A 157 -25.08 -5.61 -2.75
C TYR A 157 -24.28 -6.89 -3.04
N LEU A 158 -23.20 -7.13 -2.28
CA LEU A 158 -22.32 -8.28 -2.48
C LEU A 158 -23.01 -9.62 -2.17
N SER A 159 -24.09 -9.64 -1.38
CA SER A 159 -24.91 -10.86 -1.22
C SER A 159 -25.76 -11.20 -2.44
N GLY A 160 -25.81 -10.33 -3.45
CA GLY A 160 -26.56 -10.55 -4.70
C GLY A 160 -28.07 -10.35 -4.59
N VAL A 161 -28.61 -10.04 -3.40
CA VAL A 161 -30.06 -9.93 -3.14
C VAL A 161 -30.75 -8.89 -4.02
N ASN A 162 -30.05 -7.79 -4.36
CA ASN A 162 -30.61 -6.71 -5.17
C ASN A 162 -30.22 -6.83 -6.67
N GLY A 163 -29.54 -7.91 -7.08
CA GLY A 163 -29.00 -8.09 -8.42
C GLY A 163 -27.68 -7.34 -8.66
N TRP A 164 -26.88 -7.82 -9.61
CA TRP A 164 -25.52 -7.34 -9.85
C TRP A 164 -25.45 -5.99 -10.57
N GLU A 165 -26.54 -5.53 -11.18
CA GLU A 165 -26.63 -4.23 -11.87
C GLU A 165 -26.88 -3.04 -10.93
N ALA A 166 -27.25 -3.29 -9.67
CA ALA A 166 -27.64 -2.26 -8.69
C ALA A 166 -26.44 -1.64 -7.94
N TRP A 167 -25.40 -1.24 -8.67
CA TRP A 167 -24.12 -0.76 -8.09
C TRP A 167 -23.96 0.76 -8.07
N GLN A 168 -24.89 1.54 -8.63
CA GLN A 168 -24.72 2.98 -8.88
C GLN A 168 -24.52 3.80 -7.59
N ASP A 169 -25.10 3.35 -6.48
CA ASP A 169 -24.97 4.00 -5.16
C ASP A 169 -23.81 3.44 -4.32
N LEU A 170 -23.01 2.51 -4.87
CA LEU A 170 -21.94 1.84 -4.15
C LEU A 170 -20.66 2.69 -4.11
N GLY A 171 -20.37 3.24 -2.94
CA GLY A 171 -19.16 4.02 -2.70
C GLY A 171 -17.94 3.16 -2.31
N VAL A 172 -16.74 3.67 -2.61
CA VAL A 172 -15.47 3.01 -2.28
C VAL A 172 -15.28 2.74 -0.78
N GLN A 173 -15.85 3.57 0.10
CA GLN A 173 -15.79 3.35 1.56
C GLN A 173 -16.55 2.08 1.96
N GLY A 174 -17.71 1.80 1.38
CA GLY A 174 -18.51 0.62 1.71
C GLY A 174 -17.81 -0.67 1.28
N LEU A 175 -17.23 -0.68 0.07
CA LEU A 175 -16.41 -1.79 -0.42
C LEU A 175 -15.17 -2.01 0.45
N SER A 176 -14.53 -0.92 0.89
CA SER A 176 -13.38 -1.03 1.77
C SER A 176 -13.75 -1.57 3.15
N ASP A 177 -14.84 -1.09 3.76
CA ASP A 177 -15.29 -1.61 5.05
C ASP A 177 -15.60 -3.11 4.95
N PHE A 178 -16.22 -3.55 3.84
CA PHE A 178 -16.47 -4.97 3.59
C PHE A 178 -15.17 -5.78 3.50
N ALA A 179 -14.19 -5.32 2.72
CA ALA A 179 -12.90 -6.01 2.57
C ALA A 179 -12.14 -6.15 3.90
N PHE A 180 -12.12 -5.11 4.74
CA PHE A 180 -11.46 -5.16 6.05
C PHE A 180 -12.23 -5.99 7.09
N ARG A 181 -13.46 -6.41 6.78
CA ARG A 181 -14.33 -7.21 7.65
C ARG A 181 -14.64 -8.58 7.05
N LEU A 182 -13.77 -9.14 6.20
CA LEU A 182 -13.99 -10.45 5.58
C LEU A 182 -14.17 -11.59 6.60
N ASN A 183 -13.59 -11.46 7.78
CA ASN A 183 -13.72 -12.40 8.90
C ASN A 183 -14.99 -12.18 9.75
N GLU A 184 -15.85 -11.23 9.41
CA GLU A 184 -17.11 -10.93 10.10
C GLU A 184 -18.31 -11.34 9.25
N ALA A 185 -19.45 -11.67 9.90
CA ALA A 185 -20.76 -11.81 9.26
C ALA A 185 -20.82 -12.64 7.96
N ASN A 186 -20.00 -13.70 7.88
CA ASN A 186 -19.83 -14.56 6.70
C ASN A 186 -19.39 -13.82 5.42
N ASN A 187 -18.74 -12.66 5.55
CA ASN A 187 -18.33 -11.84 4.41
C ASN A 187 -17.37 -12.58 3.46
N SER A 188 -16.52 -13.47 3.96
CA SER A 188 -15.70 -14.35 3.10
C SER A 188 -16.56 -15.20 2.16
N GLU A 189 -17.57 -15.89 2.70
CA GLU A 189 -18.49 -16.71 1.91
C GLU A 189 -19.29 -15.86 0.92
N VAL A 190 -19.79 -14.70 1.37
CA VAL A 190 -20.47 -13.73 0.51
C VAL A 190 -19.58 -13.32 -0.66
N LEU A 191 -18.31 -12.98 -0.40
CA LEU A 191 -17.37 -12.59 -1.45
C LEU A 191 -17.09 -13.74 -2.42
N THR A 192 -16.82 -14.93 -1.89
CA THR A 192 -16.57 -16.16 -2.66
C THR A 192 -17.72 -16.42 -3.64
N ASN A 193 -18.97 -16.27 -3.21
CA ASN A 193 -20.14 -16.45 -4.07
C ASN A 193 -20.37 -15.29 -5.07
N ALA A 194 -19.92 -14.07 -4.75
CA ALA A 194 -20.14 -12.88 -5.57
C ALA A 194 -19.15 -12.74 -6.73
N LEU A 195 -17.88 -13.12 -6.53
CA LEU A 195 -16.75 -12.80 -7.43
C LEU A 195 -16.99 -13.12 -8.91
N SER A 196 -17.69 -14.22 -9.22
CA SER A 196 -17.97 -14.62 -10.60
C SER A 196 -18.94 -13.68 -11.33
N TYR A 197 -19.72 -12.91 -10.60
CA TYR A 197 -20.80 -12.08 -11.13
C TYR A 197 -20.52 -10.58 -11.10
N LEU A 198 -19.54 -10.15 -10.30
CA LEU A 198 -19.27 -8.73 -10.12
C LEU A 198 -18.94 -8.05 -11.46
N PRO A 199 -19.64 -6.94 -11.79
CA PRO A 199 -19.29 -6.14 -12.95
C PRO A 199 -17.98 -5.39 -12.67
N GLU A 200 -17.32 -4.94 -13.74
CA GLU A 200 -16.04 -4.24 -13.68
C GLU A 200 -16.07 -3.04 -12.71
N GLN A 201 -17.18 -2.30 -12.71
CA GLN A 201 -17.40 -1.10 -11.90
C GLN A 201 -17.34 -1.36 -10.40
N VAL A 202 -17.61 -2.60 -9.97
CA VAL A 202 -17.49 -3.02 -8.57
C VAL A 202 -16.21 -3.81 -8.33
N LEU A 203 -15.85 -4.70 -9.25
CA LEU A 203 -14.69 -5.57 -9.08
C LEU A 203 -13.38 -4.76 -8.99
N VAL A 204 -13.20 -3.72 -9.81
CA VAL A 204 -11.99 -2.88 -9.80
C VAL A 204 -11.77 -2.15 -8.46
N PRO A 205 -12.75 -1.37 -7.93
CA PRO A 205 -12.58 -0.73 -6.62
C PRO A 205 -12.54 -1.74 -5.47
N LEU A 206 -13.27 -2.86 -5.55
CA LEU A 206 -13.20 -3.91 -4.53
C LEU A 206 -11.80 -4.55 -4.50
N SER A 207 -11.21 -4.88 -5.65
CA SER A 207 -9.83 -5.36 -5.73
C SER A 207 -8.82 -4.37 -5.15
N SER A 208 -9.05 -3.07 -5.31
CA SER A 208 -8.21 -2.03 -4.69
C SER A 208 -8.35 -1.98 -3.17
N ALA A 209 -9.47 -2.43 -2.61
CA ALA A 209 -9.62 -2.63 -1.17
C ALA A 209 -8.97 -3.96 -0.73
N LEU A 210 -9.23 -5.04 -1.46
CA LEU A 210 -8.69 -6.39 -1.19
C LEU A 210 -7.16 -6.44 -1.19
N GLU A 211 -6.49 -5.57 -1.98
CA GLU A 211 -5.02 -5.47 -2.01
C GLU A 211 -4.39 -5.20 -0.63
N ASN A 212 -5.17 -4.71 0.34
CA ASN A 212 -4.71 -4.30 1.67
C ASN A 212 -5.06 -5.32 2.77
N VAL A 213 -5.70 -6.44 2.44
CA VAL A 213 -6.15 -7.44 3.43
C VAL A 213 -5.63 -8.82 3.09
N SER A 214 -5.30 -9.60 4.11
CA SER A 214 -4.98 -11.02 3.93
C SER A 214 -6.28 -11.77 3.61
N LEU A 215 -6.26 -12.53 2.52
CA LEU A 215 -7.44 -13.18 1.97
C LEU A 215 -7.54 -14.62 2.46
N PRO A 216 -8.74 -15.07 2.85
CA PRO A 216 -9.04 -16.48 3.05
C PRO A 216 -8.78 -17.32 1.78
N VAL A 217 -8.48 -18.61 1.99
CA VAL A 217 -8.08 -19.52 0.91
C VAL A 217 -9.14 -19.69 -0.17
N ASP A 218 -10.42 -19.78 0.22
CA ASP A 218 -11.58 -19.87 -0.66
C ASP A 218 -11.71 -18.63 -1.55
N VAL A 219 -11.46 -17.43 -1.01
CA VAL A 219 -11.45 -16.18 -1.77
C VAL A 219 -10.30 -16.18 -2.78
N ILE A 220 -9.10 -16.63 -2.40
CA ILE A 220 -7.94 -16.72 -3.32
C ILE A 220 -8.23 -17.68 -4.48
N GLU A 221 -8.86 -18.82 -4.20
CA GLU A 221 -9.27 -19.79 -5.23
C GLU A 221 -10.28 -19.17 -6.20
N GLN A 222 -11.32 -18.48 -5.70
CA GLN A 222 -12.29 -17.81 -6.57
C GLN A 222 -11.69 -16.66 -7.38
N ILE A 223 -10.78 -15.88 -6.81
CA ILE A 223 -10.02 -14.85 -7.56
C ILE A 223 -9.21 -15.52 -8.67
N THR A 224 -8.60 -16.66 -8.39
CA THR A 224 -7.79 -17.42 -9.36
C THR A 224 -8.65 -17.94 -10.52
N LEU A 225 -9.82 -18.52 -10.22
CA LEU A 225 -10.78 -18.97 -11.24
C LEU A 225 -11.25 -17.80 -12.10
N ARG A 226 -11.63 -16.68 -11.47
CA ARG A 226 -12.09 -15.48 -12.19
C ARG A 226 -10.97 -14.86 -13.02
N PHE A 227 -9.73 -14.93 -12.56
CA PHE A 227 -8.56 -14.45 -13.29
C PHE A 227 -8.33 -15.27 -14.57
N GLN A 228 -8.41 -16.60 -14.48
CA GLN A 228 -8.26 -17.48 -15.65
C GLN A 228 -9.35 -17.22 -16.70
N GLN A 229 -10.59 -16.99 -16.28
CA GLN A 229 -11.69 -16.59 -17.18
C GLN A 229 -11.41 -15.24 -17.85
N ALA A 230 -10.95 -14.25 -17.08
CA ALA A 230 -10.62 -12.93 -17.59
C ALA A 230 -9.50 -13.00 -18.65
N GLN A 231 -8.45 -13.78 -18.38
CA GLN A 231 -7.39 -14.03 -19.36
C GLN A 231 -7.90 -14.70 -20.64
N ALA A 232 -8.71 -15.76 -20.52
CA ALA A 232 -9.27 -16.45 -21.69
C ALA A 232 -10.16 -15.54 -22.56
N SER A 233 -10.80 -14.54 -21.95
CA SER A 233 -11.61 -13.52 -22.63
C SER A 233 -10.84 -12.28 -23.08
N ASN A 234 -9.52 -12.20 -22.84
CA ASN A 234 -8.69 -11.01 -23.05
C ASN A 234 -9.20 -9.74 -22.34
N ASN A 235 -9.83 -9.89 -21.17
CA ASN A 235 -10.26 -8.76 -20.36
C ASN A 235 -9.10 -8.29 -19.45
N THR A 236 -8.27 -7.38 -19.98
CA THR A 236 -7.08 -6.86 -19.29
C THR A 236 -7.43 -6.10 -18.01
N VAL A 237 -8.51 -5.33 -17.99
CA VAL A 237 -8.92 -4.53 -16.82
C VAL A 237 -9.24 -5.43 -15.63
N ILE A 238 -10.06 -6.47 -15.85
CA ILE A 238 -10.40 -7.44 -14.80
C ILE A 238 -9.17 -8.27 -14.40
N THR A 239 -8.33 -8.66 -15.36
CA THR A 239 -7.08 -9.41 -15.10
C THR A 239 -6.17 -8.63 -14.14
N ILE A 240 -5.93 -7.35 -14.41
CA ILE A 240 -5.14 -6.45 -13.56
C ILE A 240 -5.78 -6.28 -12.18
N ALA A 241 -7.09 -6.07 -12.11
CA ALA A 241 -7.80 -5.91 -10.85
C ALA A 241 -7.65 -7.16 -9.96
N LEU A 242 -7.80 -8.36 -10.52
CA LEU A 242 -7.70 -9.61 -9.76
C LEU A 242 -6.28 -9.89 -9.28
N LEU A 243 -5.25 -9.60 -10.11
CA LEU A 243 -3.87 -9.65 -9.67
C LEU A 243 -3.62 -8.70 -8.49
N ARG A 244 -4.12 -7.47 -8.60
CA ARG A 244 -3.99 -6.46 -7.54
C ARG A 244 -4.65 -6.90 -6.24
N ALA A 245 -5.80 -7.58 -6.28
CA ALA A 245 -6.47 -8.10 -5.09
C ALA A 245 -5.60 -9.07 -4.28
N LEU A 246 -4.67 -9.78 -4.93
CA LEU A 246 -3.78 -10.74 -4.25
C LEU A 246 -2.59 -10.09 -3.53
N ALA A 247 -2.44 -8.77 -3.56
CA ALA A 247 -1.22 -8.09 -3.10
C ALA A 247 -0.83 -8.43 -1.64
N SER A 248 -1.74 -8.29 -0.68
CA SER A 248 -1.50 -8.69 0.73
C SER A 248 -1.45 -10.20 0.97
N SER A 249 -1.77 -11.00 -0.04
CA SER A 249 -1.76 -12.47 0.01
C SER A 249 -0.75 -13.09 -0.96
N THR A 250 0.24 -12.30 -1.41
CA THR A 250 1.26 -12.74 -2.40
C THR A 250 2.01 -13.98 -1.94
N GLU A 251 2.29 -14.09 -0.64
CA GLU A 251 3.06 -15.18 -0.06
C GLU A 251 2.23 -16.45 0.22
N HIS A 252 0.90 -16.37 0.06
CA HIS A 252 0.04 -17.54 0.20
C HIS A 252 0.33 -18.56 -0.91
N THR A 253 0.35 -19.87 -0.60
CA THR A 253 0.79 -20.92 -1.53
C THR A 253 0.01 -20.93 -2.86
N TYR A 254 -1.31 -20.73 -2.84
CA TYR A 254 -2.11 -20.65 -4.07
C TYR A 254 -1.80 -19.38 -4.88
N SER A 255 -1.64 -18.22 -4.24
CA SER A 255 -1.23 -16.99 -4.91
C SER A 255 0.15 -17.16 -5.56
N GLN A 256 1.12 -17.73 -4.83
CA GLN A 256 2.44 -18.02 -5.39
C GLN A 256 2.35 -18.98 -6.57
N SER A 257 1.53 -20.02 -6.50
CA SER A 257 1.35 -20.98 -7.61
C SER A 257 0.84 -20.28 -8.87
N LEU A 258 -0.20 -19.45 -8.74
CA LEU A 258 -0.75 -18.65 -9.83
C LEU A 258 0.31 -17.70 -10.41
N LEU A 259 0.96 -16.90 -9.55
CA LEU A 259 1.92 -15.88 -9.98
C LEU A 259 3.19 -16.50 -10.58
N ASN A 260 3.67 -17.62 -10.03
CA ASN A 260 4.78 -18.36 -10.61
C ASN A 260 4.43 -18.90 -11.99
N ASN A 261 3.23 -19.48 -12.16
CA ASN A 261 2.77 -19.94 -13.46
C ASN A 261 2.69 -18.80 -14.47
N LEU A 262 2.09 -17.66 -14.07
CA LEU A 262 1.99 -16.45 -14.88
C LEU A 262 3.37 -15.96 -15.33
N ILE A 263 4.30 -15.76 -14.39
CA ILE A 263 5.64 -15.24 -14.69
C ILE A 263 6.47 -16.23 -15.50
N ILE A 264 6.36 -17.54 -15.29
CA ILE A 264 7.21 -18.52 -15.98
C ILE A 264 6.66 -18.86 -17.37
N ASN A 265 5.34 -19.03 -17.51
CA ASN A 265 4.75 -19.68 -18.68
C ASN A 265 4.02 -18.73 -19.63
N GLN A 266 3.80 -17.48 -19.26
CA GLN A 266 3.04 -16.53 -20.07
C GLN A 266 3.88 -15.32 -20.49
N ARG A 267 3.47 -14.66 -21.57
CA ARG A 267 3.98 -13.31 -21.90
C ARG A 267 3.28 -12.31 -20.98
N LEU A 268 4.07 -11.40 -20.42
CA LEU A 268 3.56 -10.35 -19.54
C LEU A 268 3.53 -9.03 -20.31
N ASP A 269 2.37 -8.38 -20.29
CA ASP A 269 2.22 -7.01 -20.80
C ASP A 269 2.76 -5.99 -19.78
N GLU A 270 3.01 -4.76 -20.23
CA GLU A 270 3.59 -3.69 -19.41
C GLU A 270 2.79 -3.44 -18.12
N ASP A 271 1.46 -3.43 -18.18
CA ASP A 271 0.61 -3.22 -17.00
C ASP A 271 0.77 -4.33 -15.96
N ILE A 272 0.90 -5.59 -16.39
CA ILE A 272 1.11 -6.72 -15.48
C ILE A 272 2.49 -6.61 -14.82
N LEU A 273 3.52 -6.21 -15.58
CA LEU A 273 4.86 -5.96 -15.05
C LEU A 273 4.81 -4.85 -13.97
N ILE A 274 4.14 -3.74 -14.25
CA ILE A 274 3.96 -2.63 -13.31
C ILE A 274 3.24 -3.09 -12.03
N ILE A 275 2.18 -3.89 -12.16
CA ILE A 275 1.45 -4.43 -11.00
C ILE A 275 2.31 -5.38 -10.17
N ILE A 276 3.12 -6.23 -10.82
CA ILE A 276 4.02 -7.12 -10.09
C ILE A 276 5.04 -6.30 -9.30
N ALA A 277 5.73 -5.33 -9.90
CA ALA A 277 6.69 -4.51 -9.18
C ALA A 277 6.05 -3.61 -8.10
N GLY A 278 4.87 -3.06 -8.38
CA GLY A 278 4.21 -2.09 -7.52
C GLY A 278 3.39 -2.70 -6.38
N ARG A 279 2.90 -3.94 -6.51
CA ARG A 279 1.94 -4.56 -5.59
C ARG A 279 2.28 -6.00 -5.19
N LEU A 280 2.77 -6.81 -6.13
CA LEU A 280 3.05 -8.24 -5.91
C LEU A 280 4.55 -8.52 -5.74
N TRP A 281 5.35 -7.49 -5.43
CA TRP A 281 6.81 -7.61 -5.36
C TRP A 281 7.33 -8.72 -4.44
N PRO A 282 6.63 -9.19 -3.37
CA PRO A 282 7.11 -10.33 -2.60
C PRO A 282 7.37 -11.59 -3.42
N ILE A 283 6.71 -11.77 -4.59
CA ILE A 283 6.99 -12.90 -5.50
C ILE A 283 8.40 -12.85 -6.10
N LEU A 284 9.03 -11.67 -6.12
CA LEU A 284 10.36 -11.42 -6.67
C LEU A 284 11.48 -11.58 -5.62
N SER A 285 11.16 -12.11 -4.44
CA SER A 285 12.12 -12.33 -3.34
C SER A 285 13.14 -13.45 -3.58
N THR A 286 12.97 -14.25 -4.64
CA THR A 286 13.92 -15.30 -5.01
C THR A 286 14.69 -14.93 -6.27
N GLU A 287 15.97 -15.32 -6.32
CA GLU A 287 16.84 -15.08 -7.48
C GLU A 287 16.19 -15.60 -8.78
N LYS A 288 15.64 -16.82 -8.74
CA LYS A 288 14.98 -17.45 -9.89
C LYS A 288 13.83 -16.60 -10.42
N MET A 289 12.89 -16.20 -9.55
CA MET A 289 11.72 -15.44 -9.99
C MET A 289 12.09 -14.05 -10.46
N LEU A 290 13.02 -13.39 -9.77
CA LEU A 290 13.49 -12.07 -10.17
C LEU A 290 14.18 -12.11 -11.53
N PHE A 291 14.98 -13.14 -11.84
CA PHE A 291 15.58 -13.28 -13.17
C PHE A 291 14.55 -13.39 -14.27
N VAL A 292 13.59 -14.31 -14.13
CA VAL A 292 12.55 -14.50 -15.15
C VAL A 292 11.77 -13.20 -15.36
N TYR A 293 11.48 -12.48 -14.28
CA TYR A 293 10.82 -11.18 -14.33
C TYR A 293 11.65 -10.10 -15.05
N LEU A 294 12.95 -9.99 -14.77
CA LEU A 294 13.85 -9.06 -15.47
C LEU A 294 13.96 -9.36 -16.97
N GLU A 295 13.98 -10.64 -17.34
CA GLU A 295 13.96 -11.04 -18.76
C GLU A 295 12.65 -10.66 -19.44
N HIS A 296 11.51 -10.65 -18.74
CA HIS A 296 10.26 -10.10 -19.29
C HIS A 296 10.33 -8.60 -19.52
N LEU A 297 10.87 -7.82 -18.58
CA LEU A 297 10.95 -6.36 -18.70
C LEU A 297 11.71 -5.86 -19.94
N ILE A 298 12.65 -6.66 -20.45
CA ILE A 298 13.47 -6.27 -21.59
C ILE A 298 12.91 -6.73 -22.94
N LYS A 299 11.90 -7.62 -22.96
CA LYS A 299 11.36 -8.21 -24.20
C LYS A 299 10.85 -7.17 -25.19
N ASP A 300 10.11 -6.18 -24.68
CA ASP A 300 9.53 -5.12 -25.51
C ASP A 300 10.52 -3.97 -25.76
N LYS A 301 11.77 -4.10 -25.29
CA LYS A 301 12.86 -3.13 -25.47
C LYS A 301 12.53 -1.72 -24.95
N ASN A 302 11.54 -1.60 -24.07
CA ASN A 302 11.16 -0.37 -23.40
C ASN A 302 12.15 -0.04 -22.27
N LYS A 303 13.24 0.65 -22.63
CA LYS A 303 14.31 1.02 -21.69
C LYS A 303 13.84 1.95 -20.57
N ALA A 304 12.85 2.81 -20.86
CA ALA A 304 12.30 3.73 -19.86
C ALA A 304 11.54 2.97 -18.77
N LEU A 305 10.68 2.02 -19.17
CA LEU A 305 9.97 1.15 -18.24
C LEU A 305 10.93 0.29 -17.42
N PHE A 306 11.91 -0.35 -18.07
CA PHE A 306 12.94 -1.14 -17.37
C PHE A 306 13.67 -0.29 -16.31
N SER A 307 14.13 0.91 -16.66
CA SER A 307 14.83 1.80 -15.74
C SER A 307 13.94 2.25 -14.57
N ALA A 308 12.69 2.60 -14.85
CA ALA A 308 11.72 3.01 -13.83
C ALA A 308 11.43 1.88 -12.84
N ILE A 309 11.12 0.68 -13.33
CA ILE A 309 10.84 -0.49 -12.49
C ILE A 309 12.10 -0.94 -11.73
N PHE A 310 13.27 -0.91 -12.36
CA PHE A 310 14.52 -1.25 -11.68
C PHE A 310 14.79 -0.29 -10.50
N LYS A 311 14.65 1.02 -10.73
CA LYS A 311 14.82 2.05 -9.69
C LYS A 311 13.81 1.89 -8.56
N ASP A 312 12.59 1.51 -8.87
CA ASP A 312 11.56 1.22 -7.88
C ASP A 312 11.90 -0.01 -7.03
N LEU A 313 12.23 -1.13 -7.67
CA LEU A 313 12.53 -2.40 -6.98
C LEU A 313 13.80 -2.35 -6.14
N VAL A 314 14.87 -1.68 -6.62
CA VAL A 314 16.13 -1.57 -5.88
C VAL A 314 16.00 -0.75 -4.59
N ALA A 315 14.99 0.11 -4.51
CA ALA A 315 14.70 0.87 -3.30
C ALA A 315 14.07 0.00 -2.20
N ILE A 316 13.34 -1.06 -2.55
CA ILE A 316 12.62 -1.91 -1.59
C ILE A 316 13.64 -2.76 -0.80
N PRO A 317 13.74 -2.60 0.55
CA PRO A 317 14.76 -3.31 1.34
C PRO A 317 14.76 -4.82 1.18
N MET A 318 13.57 -5.44 1.05
CA MET A 318 13.42 -6.88 0.85
C MET A 318 13.95 -7.37 -0.51
N ILE A 319 13.83 -6.54 -1.56
CA ILE A 319 14.19 -6.93 -2.94
C ILE A 319 15.62 -6.53 -3.28
N ARG A 320 16.11 -5.42 -2.70
CA ARG A 320 17.43 -4.84 -2.98
C ARG A 320 18.57 -5.88 -2.97
N PRO A 321 18.74 -6.76 -1.96
CA PRO A 321 19.84 -7.72 -1.96
C PRO A 321 19.80 -8.69 -3.14
N VAL A 322 18.61 -9.22 -3.43
CA VAL A 322 18.39 -10.21 -4.49
C VAL A 322 18.57 -9.58 -5.87
N LEU A 323 18.10 -8.34 -6.05
CA LEU A 323 18.29 -7.58 -7.29
C LEU A 323 19.77 -7.25 -7.53
N LEU A 324 20.49 -6.83 -6.49
CA LEU A 324 21.93 -6.54 -6.60
C LEU A 324 22.77 -7.80 -6.87
N GLN A 325 22.35 -8.96 -6.38
CA GLN A 325 22.95 -10.25 -6.75
C GLN A 325 22.62 -10.61 -8.20
N ALA A 326 21.36 -10.43 -8.62
CA ALA A 326 20.93 -10.74 -9.96
C ALA A 326 21.71 -9.95 -11.04
N ILE A 327 21.95 -8.65 -10.82
CA ILE A 327 22.77 -7.83 -11.73
C ILE A 327 24.27 -8.17 -11.72
N ARG A 328 24.74 -9.04 -10.84
CA ARG A 328 26.14 -9.51 -10.83
C ARG A 328 26.27 -10.94 -11.35
N SER A 329 25.16 -11.66 -11.50
CA SER A 329 25.17 -13.06 -11.92
C SER A 329 25.73 -13.22 -13.34
N PRO A 330 26.57 -14.25 -13.58
CA PRO A 330 27.03 -14.58 -14.93
C PRO A 330 25.93 -15.26 -15.77
N LYS A 331 24.79 -15.64 -15.19
CA LYS A 331 23.70 -16.37 -15.87
C LYS A 331 22.73 -15.48 -16.66
N ARG A 332 22.98 -14.17 -16.72
CA ARG A 332 22.11 -13.19 -17.42
C ARG A 332 22.18 -13.37 -18.93
N SER A 333 21.08 -13.11 -19.62
CA SER A 333 21.10 -13.00 -21.07
C SER A 333 21.98 -11.81 -21.53
N PRO A 334 22.54 -11.85 -22.75
CA PRO A 334 23.26 -10.71 -23.33
C PRO A 334 22.41 -9.43 -23.37
N ASP A 335 21.12 -9.56 -23.67
CA ASP A 335 20.17 -8.44 -23.72
C ASP A 335 19.94 -7.84 -22.33
N LEU A 336 19.82 -8.69 -21.30
CA LEU A 336 19.71 -8.22 -19.91
C LEU A 336 20.99 -7.54 -19.44
N ALA A 337 22.16 -8.07 -19.81
CA ALA A 337 23.45 -7.44 -19.53
C ALA A 337 23.56 -6.06 -20.19
N GLN A 338 23.10 -5.92 -21.44
CA GLN A 338 23.05 -4.65 -22.14
C GLN A 338 22.09 -3.67 -21.46
N ALA A 339 20.88 -4.09 -21.09
CA ALA A 339 19.90 -3.27 -20.41
C ALA A 339 20.43 -2.75 -19.06
N ILE A 340 21.05 -3.62 -18.25
CA ILE A 340 21.70 -3.23 -16.99
C ILE A 340 22.84 -2.23 -17.25
N GLY A 341 23.63 -2.44 -18.31
CA GLY A 341 24.70 -1.52 -18.69
C GLY A 341 24.20 -0.11 -19.05
N THR A 342 22.92 0.05 -19.41
CA THR A 342 22.33 1.39 -19.66
C THR A 342 21.94 2.14 -18.38
N LEU A 343 21.74 1.44 -17.26
CA LEU A 343 21.35 2.07 -15.98
C LEU A 343 22.46 2.95 -15.38
N PHE A 344 23.71 2.67 -15.73
CA PHE A 344 24.90 3.35 -15.20
C PHE A 344 25.52 4.33 -16.20
N LYS A 345 24.89 4.51 -17.37
CA LYS A 345 25.30 5.53 -18.33
C LYS A 345 24.64 6.86 -17.91
N PRO A 346 25.42 7.96 -17.86
CA PRO A 346 24.92 9.27 -17.47
C PRO A 346 23.84 9.79 -18.42
#